data_AF-A0A7U6KJ62-F1
#
_entry.id   AF-A0A7U6KJ62-F1
#
_cell.length_a   1.000
_cell.length_b   1.000
_cell.length_c   1.000
_cell.angle_alpha   90.00
_cell.angle_beta   90.00
_cell.angle_gamma   90.00
#
_symmetry.space_group_name_H-M   'P 1'
#
loop_
_entity.id
_entity.type
_entity.pdbx_description
1 polymer ?
#
loop_
_entity_poly.entity_id
_entity_poly.type
_entity_poly.pdbx_seq_one_letter_code
_entity_poly.pdbx_strand_id
1 'polypeptide(L)'
;MFTSVDYKELQERYHKKEGIGAIGIYLLAMLLAALQGYCYTTNLKASILDYLQTVFDVLDIFILLLLVKVAKQKLNTIGFTKQSFLKSAILGMIESILLIGFVTFHSVLSLNKSIHVQLTSVTLVLLFIIGPIAEEMMFRGYIETRLSGLVKNPLLCSCITGAMFVSIHYPVNWVVLGEVSFLILPTFHVICLLLLHFLCDLIYRKTNCLWGSIILHILYDIGTAVIIVA
;
A
#
# COMPACT_ATOMS: atom_id res chain seq x y z
N MET A 1 19.52 15.04 -5.03
CA MET A 1 19.60 14.03 -3.96
C MET A 1 18.38 13.11 -4.07
N PHE A 2 18.56 11.79 -4.12
CA PHE A 2 17.46 10.80 -4.30
C PHE A 2 16.50 10.70 -3.10
N THR A 3 16.87 11.26 -1.95
CA THR A 3 16.12 11.25 -0.69
C THR A 3 16.17 12.65 -0.10
N SER A 4 15.11 13.16 0.52
CA SER A 4 15.09 14.47 1.18
C SER A 4 15.87 14.45 2.49
N VAL A 5 16.29 15.63 2.96
CA VAL A 5 16.96 15.77 4.27
C VAL A 5 15.98 15.37 5.39
N ASP A 6 14.75 15.86 5.34
CA ASP A 6 13.71 15.55 6.33
C ASP A 6 13.46 14.04 6.48
N TYR A 7 13.49 13.28 5.38
CA TYR A 7 13.28 11.83 5.41
C TYR A 7 14.47 11.10 6.06
N LYS A 8 15.70 11.52 5.75
CA LYS A 8 16.91 10.96 6.38
C LYS A 8 16.91 11.21 7.89
N GLU A 9 16.64 12.45 8.29
CA GLU A 9 16.54 12.81 9.71
C GLU A 9 15.41 12.06 10.42
N LEU A 10 14.32 11.73 9.73
CA LEU A 10 13.25 10.91 10.28
C LEU A 10 13.75 9.48 10.56
N GLN A 11 14.45 8.85 9.61
CA GLN A 11 14.99 7.49 9.76
C GLN A 11 16.04 7.40 10.88
N GLU A 12 16.87 8.41 11.05
CA GLU A 12 17.91 8.45 12.09
C GLU A 12 17.34 8.44 13.52
N ARG A 13 16.08 8.82 13.70
CA ARG A 13 15.39 8.82 15.01
C ARG A 13 15.01 7.42 15.49
N TYR A 14 14.99 6.43 14.60
CA TYR A 14 14.45 5.12 14.92
C TYR A 14 15.55 4.11 15.23
N HIS A 15 15.32 3.32 16.27
CA HIS A 15 16.24 2.33 16.79
C HIS A 15 15.61 0.93 16.75
N LYS A 16 16.32 -0.05 17.31
CA LYS A 16 15.95 -1.45 17.30
C LYS A 16 14.51 -1.69 17.81
N LYS A 17 14.08 -0.95 18.84
CA LYS A 17 12.75 -1.07 19.44
C LYS A 17 11.65 -0.73 18.43
N GLU A 18 11.80 0.38 17.71
CA GLU A 18 10.81 0.84 16.73
C GLU A 18 10.76 -0.09 15.52
N GLY A 19 11.91 -0.61 15.08
CA GLY A 19 11.94 -1.59 13.99
C GLY A 19 11.31 -2.94 14.37
N ILE A 20 11.47 -3.41 15.61
CA ILE A 20 10.72 -4.58 16.10
C ILE A 20 9.21 -4.28 16.14
N GLY A 21 8.83 -3.08 16.57
CA GLY A 21 7.45 -2.62 16.54
C GLY A 21 6.85 -2.62 15.12
N ALA A 22 7.64 -2.19 14.11
CA ALA A 22 7.24 -2.24 12.70
C ALA A 22 6.95 -3.67 12.22
N ILE A 23 7.79 -4.64 12.59
CA ILE A 23 7.54 -6.06 12.30
C ILE A 23 6.25 -6.53 12.99
N GLY A 24 6.03 -6.15 14.26
CA GLY A 24 4.80 -6.48 14.98
C GLY A 24 3.54 -5.95 14.29
N ILE A 25 3.60 -4.74 13.73
CA ILE A 25 2.47 -4.15 12.98
C ILE A 25 2.22 -4.86 11.67
N TYR A 26 3.28 -5.19 10.95
CA TYR A 26 3.15 -6.00 9.76
C TYR A 26 2.51 -7.37 10.04
N LEU A 27 2.92 -8.06 11.11
CA LEU A 27 2.33 -9.35 11.50
C LEU A 27 0.86 -9.21 11.92
N LEU A 28 0.49 -8.11 12.57
CA LEU A 28 -0.91 -7.81 12.91
C LEU A 28 -1.75 -7.60 11.64
N ALA A 29 -1.24 -6.86 10.66
CA ALA A 29 -1.90 -6.68 9.38
C ALA A 29 -2.09 -8.02 8.65
N MET A 30 -1.06 -8.89 8.63
CA MET A 30 -1.18 -10.24 8.07
C MET A 30 -2.28 -11.07 8.74
N LEU A 31 -2.41 -10.94 10.07
CA LEU A 31 -3.49 -11.59 10.82
C LEU A 31 -4.87 -11.02 10.45
N LEU A 32 -5.00 -9.70 10.34
CA LEU A 32 -6.25 -9.05 9.95
C LEU A 32 -6.67 -9.46 8.52
N ALA A 33 -5.72 -9.51 7.57
CA ALA A 33 -5.96 -10.01 6.23
C ALA A 33 -6.39 -11.49 6.24
N ALA A 34 -5.82 -12.34 7.10
CA ALA A 34 -6.26 -13.72 7.26
C ALA A 34 -7.69 -13.81 7.85
N LEU A 35 -8.04 -12.95 8.80
CA LEU A 35 -9.39 -12.87 9.37
C LEU A 35 -10.41 -12.39 8.32
N GLN A 36 -10.03 -11.45 7.46
CA GLN A 36 -10.84 -11.07 6.30
C GLN A 36 -11.03 -12.25 5.35
N GLY A 37 -9.98 -13.01 5.05
CA GLY A 37 -10.05 -14.27 4.30
C GLY A 37 -11.06 -15.25 4.90
N TYR A 38 -11.08 -15.39 6.22
CA TYR A 38 -12.05 -16.23 6.91
C TYR A 38 -13.49 -15.75 6.69
N CYS A 39 -13.75 -14.44 6.67
CA CYS A 39 -15.08 -13.91 6.35
C CYS A 39 -15.58 -14.38 4.98
N TYR A 40 -14.70 -14.47 3.97
CA TYR A 40 -15.06 -14.97 2.63
C TYR A 40 -15.42 -16.47 2.61
N THR A 41 -15.07 -17.24 3.63
CA THR A 41 -15.47 -18.67 3.74
C THR A 41 -16.85 -18.87 4.35
N THR A 42 -17.51 -17.79 4.78
CA THR A 42 -18.83 -17.84 5.40
C THR A 42 -19.96 -17.66 4.39
N ASN A 43 -21.20 -17.91 4.80
CA ASN A 43 -22.39 -17.70 3.96
C ASN A 43 -22.87 -16.23 3.93
N LEU A 44 -21.98 -15.26 4.19
CA LEU A 44 -22.31 -13.84 4.12
C LEU A 44 -22.57 -13.41 2.67
N LYS A 45 -23.45 -12.42 2.48
CA LYS A 45 -23.73 -11.85 1.16
C LYS A 45 -22.49 -11.11 0.64
N ALA A 46 -22.25 -11.16 -0.67
CA ALA A 46 -21.14 -10.45 -1.31
C ALA A 46 -21.08 -8.96 -0.92
N SER A 47 -22.22 -8.27 -0.88
CA SER A 47 -22.27 -6.87 -0.46
C SER A 47 -21.79 -6.64 0.98
N ILE A 48 -22.02 -7.60 1.90
CA ILE A 48 -21.51 -7.51 3.27
C ILE A 48 -20.01 -7.72 3.29
N LEU A 49 -19.50 -8.65 2.47
CA LEU A 49 -18.06 -8.92 2.36
C LEU A 49 -17.30 -7.70 1.82
N ASP A 50 -17.85 -6.99 0.84
CA ASP A 50 -17.29 -5.74 0.31
C ASP A 50 -17.18 -4.66 1.40
N TYR A 51 -18.22 -4.50 2.24
CA TYR A 51 -18.17 -3.58 3.38
C TYR A 51 -17.17 -4.03 4.45
N LEU A 52 -17.08 -5.33 4.72
CA LEU A 52 -16.13 -5.86 5.70
C LEU A 52 -14.69 -5.58 5.29
N GLN A 53 -14.35 -5.68 4.01
CA GLN A 53 -13.04 -5.28 3.52
C GLN A 53 -12.71 -3.82 3.91
N THR A 54 -13.63 -2.89 3.64
CA THR A 54 -13.45 -1.49 4.07
C THR A 54 -13.30 -1.35 5.59
N VAL A 55 -14.04 -2.16 6.37
CA VAL A 55 -13.95 -2.16 7.83
C VAL A 55 -12.57 -2.61 8.31
N PHE A 56 -11.95 -3.62 7.68
CA PHE A 56 -10.59 -4.05 8.00
C PHE A 56 -9.56 -2.96 7.70
N ASP A 57 -9.67 -2.28 6.55
CA ASP A 57 -8.77 -1.15 6.21
C ASP A 57 -8.91 0.01 7.21
N VAL A 58 -10.13 0.35 7.63
CA VAL A 58 -10.39 1.36 8.66
C VAL A 58 -9.82 0.93 10.01
N LEU A 59 -9.91 -0.36 10.35
CA LEU A 59 -9.35 -0.91 11.57
C LEU A 59 -7.82 -0.81 11.58
N ASP A 60 -7.16 -1.07 10.47
CA ASP A 60 -5.71 -0.89 10.29
C ASP A 60 -5.29 0.57 10.51
N ILE A 61 -6.00 1.52 9.88
CA ILE A 61 -5.80 2.96 10.11
C ILE A 61 -5.98 3.30 11.60
N PHE A 62 -7.05 2.81 12.22
CA PHE A 62 -7.36 3.08 13.62
C PHE A 62 -6.27 2.57 14.56
N ILE A 63 -5.83 1.32 14.39
CA ILE A 63 -4.77 0.69 15.18
C ILE A 63 -3.47 1.50 15.04
N LEU A 64 -3.11 1.86 13.81
CA LEU A 64 -1.92 2.65 13.54
C LEU A 64 -1.96 4.03 14.21
N LEU A 65 -3.08 4.75 14.08
CA LEU A 65 -3.27 6.05 14.73
C LEU A 65 -3.25 5.95 16.26
N LEU A 66 -3.84 4.89 16.82
CA LEU A 66 -3.77 4.61 18.26
C LEU A 66 -2.33 4.41 18.72
N LEU A 67 -1.51 3.68 17.95
CA LEU A 67 -0.10 3.46 18.28
C LEU A 67 0.74 4.72 18.20
N VAL A 68 0.54 5.53 17.16
CA VAL A 68 1.18 6.85 17.04
C VAL A 68 0.81 7.71 18.26
N LYS A 69 -0.46 7.70 18.67
CA LYS A 69 -0.95 8.43 19.85
C LYS A 69 -0.36 7.91 21.16
N VAL A 70 -0.34 6.60 21.38
CA VAL A 70 0.22 5.95 22.59
C VAL A 70 1.73 6.20 22.68
N ALA A 71 2.43 6.17 21.55
CA ALA A 71 3.85 6.52 21.45
C ALA A 71 4.13 8.03 21.59
N LYS A 72 3.09 8.87 21.77
CA LYS A 72 3.16 10.34 21.85
C LYS A 72 3.85 10.96 20.63
N GLN A 73 3.70 10.32 19.47
CA GLN A 73 4.24 10.77 18.20
C GLN A 73 3.23 11.67 17.47
N LYS A 74 3.74 12.60 16.66
CA LYS A 74 2.93 13.48 15.82
C LYS A 74 2.61 12.79 14.49
N LEU A 75 1.51 13.16 13.82
CA LEU A 75 1.13 12.58 12.52
C LEU A 75 2.17 12.82 11.42
N ASN A 76 2.98 13.88 11.53
CA ASN A 76 4.08 14.11 10.59
C ASN A 76 5.17 13.02 10.66
N THR A 77 5.25 12.24 11.74
CA THR A 77 6.19 11.09 11.87
C THR A 77 5.79 9.89 11.00
N ILE A 78 4.56 9.91 10.46
CA ILE A 78 4.07 8.96 9.46
C ILE A 78 3.76 9.67 8.13
N GLY A 79 4.33 10.86 7.91
CA GLY A 79 4.28 11.55 6.61
C GLY A 79 3.07 12.44 6.35
N PHE A 80 2.13 12.59 7.29
CA PHE A 80 1.08 13.60 7.18
C PHE A 80 1.62 14.99 7.52
N THR A 81 2.02 15.72 6.47
CA THR A 81 2.56 17.07 6.56
C THR A 81 2.08 17.92 5.39
N LYS A 82 2.09 19.25 5.57
CA LYS A 82 1.90 20.22 4.48
C LYS A 82 3.21 20.54 3.75
N GLN A 83 4.35 20.25 4.40
CA GLN A 83 5.67 20.46 3.81
C GLN A 83 5.83 19.57 2.59
N SER A 84 6.29 20.15 1.48
CA SER A 84 6.45 19.45 0.19
C SER A 84 5.16 18.83 -0.37
N PHE A 85 3.97 19.21 0.12
CA PHE A 85 2.68 18.66 -0.33
C PHE A 85 2.53 18.73 -1.85
N LEU A 86 2.68 19.92 -2.44
CA LEU A 86 2.52 20.13 -3.89
C LEU A 86 3.51 19.28 -4.69
N LYS A 87 4.77 19.23 -4.27
CA LYS A 87 5.79 18.41 -4.92
C LYS A 87 5.45 16.91 -4.84
N SER A 88 5.01 16.44 -3.67
CA SER A 88 4.58 15.06 -3.45
C SER A 88 3.38 14.71 -4.33
N ALA A 89 2.34 15.55 -4.34
CA ALA A 89 1.16 15.36 -5.17
C ALA A 89 1.47 15.33 -6.68
N ILE A 90 2.32 16.24 -7.17
CA ILE A 90 2.74 16.25 -8.59
C ILE A 90 3.47 14.95 -8.96
N LEU A 91 4.40 14.50 -8.12
CA LEU A 91 5.09 13.23 -8.37
C LEU A 91 4.11 12.05 -8.36
N GLY A 92 3.16 12.03 -7.42
CA GLY A 92 2.10 11.01 -7.36
C GLY A 92 1.28 10.92 -8.65
N MET A 93 0.83 12.07 -9.17
CA MET A 93 0.08 12.13 -10.44
C MET A 93 0.91 11.68 -11.64
N ILE A 94 2.20 12.08 -11.72
CA ILE A 94 3.08 11.67 -12.82
C ILE A 94 3.30 10.16 -12.78
N GLU A 95 3.67 9.63 -11.63
CA GLU A 95 3.99 8.21 -11.47
C GLU A 95 2.74 7.31 -11.61
N SER A 96 1.54 7.79 -11.25
CA SER A 96 0.29 7.06 -11.53
C SER A 96 0.02 6.95 -13.03
N ILE A 97 0.20 8.04 -13.80
CA ILE A 97 0.01 8.02 -15.26
C ILE A 97 0.98 7.02 -15.89
N LEU A 98 2.24 6.99 -15.43
CA LEU A 98 3.25 6.06 -15.92
C LEU A 98 2.87 4.61 -15.62
N LEU A 99 2.43 4.31 -14.39
CA LEU A 99 2.10 2.94 -13.98
C LEU A 99 0.82 2.43 -14.67
N ILE A 100 -0.23 3.26 -14.74
CA ILE A 100 -1.47 2.93 -15.47
C ILE A 100 -1.17 2.73 -16.96
N GLY A 101 -0.32 3.60 -17.54
CA GLY A 101 0.14 3.47 -18.91
C GLY A 101 0.88 2.15 -19.17
N PHE A 102 1.77 1.74 -18.25
CA PHE A 102 2.47 0.47 -18.32
C PHE A 102 1.51 -0.73 -18.29
N VAL A 103 0.56 -0.76 -17.36
CA VAL A 103 -0.44 -1.85 -17.26
C VAL A 103 -1.31 -1.91 -18.51
N THR A 104 -1.76 -0.75 -18.99
CA THR A 104 -2.58 -0.64 -20.21
C THR A 104 -1.79 -1.13 -21.42
N PHE A 105 -0.54 -0.69 -21.58
CA PHE A 105 0.34 -1.07 -22.68
C PHE A 105 0.59 -2.58 -22.71
N HIS A 106 0.92 -3.19 -21.57
CA HIS A 106 1.08 -4.65 -21.47
C HIS A 106 -0.20 -5.37 -21.88
N SER A 107 -1.35 -4.90 -21.42
CA SER A 107 -2.63 -5.56 -21.68
C SER A 107 -3.03 -5.48 -23.16
N VAL A 108 -2.79 -4.34 -23.84
CA VAL A 108 -3.08 -4.21 -25.28
C VAL A 108 -2.08 -5.00 -26.12
N LEU A 109 -0.77 -4.83 -25.90
CA LEU A 109 0.23 -5.39 -26.82
C LEU A 109 0.59 -6.84 -26.52
N SER A 110 0.65 -7.24 -25.25
CA SER A 110 1.05 -8.60 -24.88
C SER A 110 -0.13 -9.55 -24.81
N LEU A 111 -1.33 -9.05 -24.47
CA LEU A 111 -2.53 -9.89 -24.32
C LEU A 111 -3.56 -9.68 -25.44
N ASN A 112 -3.32 -8.76 -26.38
CA ASN A 112 -4.21 -8.44 -27.52
C ASN A 112 -5.65 -8.12 -27.10
N LYS A 113 -5.78 -7.41 -25.98
CA LYS A 113 -7.07 -7.05 -25.39
C LYS A 113 -7.47 -5.63 -25.78
N SER A 114 -8.78 -5.36 -25.86
CA SER A 114 -9.31 -4.03 -26.18
C SER A 114 -9.54 -3.19 -24.91
N ILE A 115 -9.32 -1.88 -25.04
CA ILE A 115 -9.56 -0.93 -23.94
C ILE A 115 -11.04 -0.53 -23.92
N HIS A 116 -11.67 -0.71 -22.75
CA HIS A 116 -13.01 -0.21 -22.45
C HIS A 116 -12.99 0.61 -21.16
N VAL A 117 -13.72 1.72 -21.17
CA VAL A 117 -13.92 2.55 -19.98
C VAL A 117 -15.30 2.22 -19.41
N GLN A 118 -15.36 1.75 -18.16
CA GLN A 118 -16.62 1.45 -17.48
C GLN A 118 -16.74 2.22 -16.15
N LEU A 119 -17.97 2.57 -15.82
CA LEU A 119 -18.30 3.14 -14.52
C LEU A 119 -18.15 2.05 -13.45
N THR A 120 -17.37 2.36 -12.42
CA THR A 120 -17.22 1.51 -11.25
C THR A 120 -18.29 1.84 -10.19
N SER A 121 -18.59 0.90 -9.29
CA SER A 121 -19.58 1.12 -8.23
C SER A 121 -19.05 2.06 -7.15
N VAL A 122 -19.94 2.79 -6.47
CA VAL A 122 -19.56 3.70 -5.37
C VAL A 122 -18.83 2.94 -4.25
N THR A 123 -19.26 1.71 -3.95
CA THR A 123 -18.58 0.84 -2.96
C THR A 123 -17.15 0.54 -3.36
N LEU A 124 -16.90 0.24 -4.64
CA LEU A 124 -15.56 -0.06 -5.13
C LEU A 124 -14.68 1.20 -5.14
N VAL A 125 -15.24 2.37 -5.43
CA VAL A 125 -14.52 3.66 -5.29
C VAL A 125 -14.10 3.91 -3.83
N LEU A 126 -14.97 3.61 -2.86
CA LEU A 126 -14.62 3.75 -1.44
C LEU A 126 -13.48 2.81 -1.05
N LEU A 127 -13.50 1.57 -1.52
CA LEU A 127 -12.41 0.61 -1.33
C LEU A 127 -11.08 1.14 -1.92
N PHE A 128 -11.10 1.66 -3.14
CA PHE A 128 -9.92 2.24 -3.81
C PHE A 128 -9.47 3.59 -3.23
N ILE A 129 -10.15 4.13 -2.23
CA ILE A 129 -9.69 5.30 -1.48
C ILE A 129 -9.15 4.86 -0.13
N ILE A 130 -9.93 4.06 0.61
CA ILE A 130 -9.63 3.72 2.00
C ILE A 130 -8.49 2.71 2.09
N GLY A 131 -8.49 1.67 1.24
CA GLY A 131 -7.42 0.67 1.19
C GLY A 131 -6.05 1.29 0.94
N PRO A 132 -5.87 2.06 -0.16
CA PRO A 132 -4.62 2.77 -0.41
C PRO A 132 -4.19 3.71 0.71
N ILE A 133 -5.12 4.42 1.37
CA ILE A 133 -4.75 5.24 2.55
C ILE A 133 -4.21 4.36 3.67
N ALA A 134 -4.87 3.24 4.00
CA ALA A 134 -4.42 2.32 5.04
C ALA A 134 -3.04 1.75 4.71
N GLU A 135 -2.86 1.25 3.50
CA GLU A 135 -1.60 0.65 3.04
C GLU A 135 -0.45 1.65 3.02
N GLU A 136 -0.65 2.85 2.49
CA GLU A 136 0.40 3.88 2.45
C GLU A 136 0.77 4.34 3.87
N MET A 137 -0.22 4.54 4.74
CA MET A 137 0.02 4.89 6.14
C MET A 137 0.83 3.82 6.87
N MET A 138 0.49 2.55 6.66
CA MET A 138 1.19 1.43 7.27
C MET A 138 2.58 1.23 6.68
N PHE A 139 2.69 1.01 5.37
CA PHE A 139 3.94 0.59 4.75
C PHE A 139 4.95 1.73 4.66
N ARG A 140 4.55 2.88 4.11
CA ARG A 140 5.47 4.01 3.87
C ARG A 140 5.57 4.84 5.13
N GLY A 141 4.41 5.23 5.69
CA GLY A 141 4.36 6.08 6.89
C GLY A 141 4.99 5.43 8.12
N TYR A 142 4.68 4.17 8.41
CA TYR A 142 5.08 3.53 9.66
C TYR A 142 6.17 2.47 9.54
N ILE A 143 5.93 1.41 8.78
CA ILE A 143 6.75 0.19 8.73
C ILE A 143 8.13 0.53 8.18
N GLU A 144 8.24 1.07 6.96
CA GLU A 144 9.54 1.31 6.33
C GLU A 144 10.39 2.29 7.12
N THR A 145 9.79 3.41 7.56
CA THR A 145 10.51 4.43 8.32
C THR A 145 11.09 3.86 9.61
N ARG A 146 10.34 3.03 10.34
CA ARG A 146 10.77 2.44 11.62
C ARG A 146 11.64 1.20 11.44
N LEU A 147 11.45 0.45 10.35
CA LEU A 147 12.30 -0.70 9.98
C LEU A 147 13.75 -0.27 9.73
N SER A 148 13.99 1.00 9.36
CA SER A 148 15.33 1.60 9.33
C SER A 148 16.08 1.55 10.67
N GLY A 149 15.36 1.33 11.79
CA GLY A 149 15.93 1.04 13.10
C GLY A 149 16.68 -0.30 13.17
N LEU A 150 16.32 -1.25 12.30
CA LEU A 150 16.96 -2.57 12.13
C LEU A 150 17.82 -2.65 10.87
N VAL A 151 17.36 -2.07 9.76
CA VAL A 151 18.01 -2.13 8.45
C VAL A 151 18.50 -0.74 8.05
N LYS A 152 19.77 -0.45 8.33
CA LYS A 152 20.33 0.90 8.10
C LYS A 152 20.56 1.24 6.63
N ASN A 153 20.67 0.24 5.75
CA ASN A 153 20.79 0.47 4.32
C ASN A 153 19.39 0.80 3.74
N PRO A 154 19.16 2.02 3.21
CA PRO A 154 17.82 2.42 2.77
C PRO A 154 17.30 1.60 1.59
N LEU A 155 18.18 1.20 0.66
CA LEU A 155 17.78 0.38 -0.48
C LEU A 155 17.36 -1.03 -0.03
N LEU A 156 18.14 -1.65 0.86
CA LEU A 156 17.78 -2.94 1.43
C LEU A 156 16.48 -2.86 2.25
N CYS A 157 16.28 -1.78 3.01
CA CYS A 157 15.05 -1.54 3.78
C CYS A 157 13.83 -1.42 2.86
N SER A 158 13.96 -0.69 1.76
CA SER A 158 12.93 -0.57 0.72
C SER A 158 12.65 -1.92 0.04
N CYS A 159 13.68 -2.72 -0.28
CA CYS A 159 13.48 -4.07 -0.85
C CYS A 159 12.76 -5.02 0.13
N ILE A 160 13.12 -5.00 1.42
CA ILE A 160 12.46 -5.82 2.44
C ILE A 160 11.00 -5.38 2.59
N THR A 161 10.76 -4.07 2.68
CA THR A 161 9.40 -3.54 2.77
C THR A 161 8.58 -3.86 1.52
N GLY A 162 9.20 -3.85 0.34
CA GLY A 162 8.54 -4.28 -0.91
C GLY A 162 8.13 -5.74 -0.87
N ALA A 163 8.97 -6.62 -0.33
CA ALA A 163 8.59 -8.02 -0.11
C ALA A 163 7.42 -8.16 0.89
N MET A 164 7.43 -7.38 1.98
CA MET A 164 6.33 -7.31 2.94
C MET A 164 5.04 -6.77 2.30
N PHE A 165 5.15 -5.76 1.44
CA PHE A 165 4.04 -5.16 0.72
C PHE A 165 3.41 -6.14 -0.28
N VAL A 166 4.20 -6.96 -0.98
CA VAL A 166 3.62 -8.00 -1.83
C VAL A 166 2.98 -9.10 -0.97
N SER A 167 3.63 -9.49 0.13
CA SER A 167 3.17 -10.64 0.92
C SER A 167 1.86 -10.40 1.69
N ILE A 168 1.49 -9.15 2.00
CA ILE A 168 0.18 -8.85 2.62
C ILE A 168 -1.03 -9.18 1.71
N HIS A 169 -0.79 -9.39 0.41
CA HIS A 169 -1.85 -9.71 -0.56
C HIS A 169 -2.19 -11.21 -0.64
N TYR A 170 -1.45 -12.08 0.06
CA TYR A 170 -1.69 -13.53 0.04
C TYR A 170 -2.62 -14.08 1.13
N PRO A 171 -2.61 -13.60 2.39
CA PRO A 171 -3.36 -14.22 3.48
C PRO A 171 -4.85 -14.43 3.23
N VAL A 172 -5.52 -13.48 2.58
CA VAL A 172 -6.94 -13.62 2.19
C VAL A 172 -7.13 -14.87 1.34
N ASN A 173 -6.33 -15.02 0.27
CA ASN A 173 -6.39 -16.17 -0.63
C ASN A 173 -5.96 -17.48 0.06
N TRP A 174 -4.93 -17.44 0.91
CA TRP A 174 -4.49 -18.63 1.64
C TRP A 174 -5.58 -19.20 2.54
N VAL A 175 -6.34 -18.33 3.21
CA VAL A 175 -7.46 -18.77 4.06
C VAL A 175 -8.63 -19.26 3.21
N VAL A 176 -8.98 -18.54 2.14
CA VAL A 176 -10.10 -18.92 1.25
C VAL A 176 -9.86 -20.26 0.57
N LEU A 177 -8.63 -20.52 0.11
CA LEU A 177 -8.27 -21.76 -0.57
C LEU A 177 -7.83 -22.88 0.39
N GLY A 178 -7.56 -22.55 1.65
CA GLY A 178 -7.05 -23.50 2.64
C GLY A 178 -5.62 -23.98 2.39
N GLU A 179 -4.84 -23.25 1.59
CA GLU A 179 -3.45 -23.59 1.24
C GLU A 179 -2.51 -22.38 1.22
N VAL A 180 -1.25 -22.60 1.63
CA VAL A 180 -0.20 -21.58 1.53
C VAL A 180 0.52 -21.75 0.20
N SER A 181 0.17 -20.92 -0.78
CA SER A 181 0.79 -20.92 -2.11
C SER A 181 1.13 -19.50 -2.57
N PHE A 182 2.36 -19.31 -3.06
CA PHE A 182 2.81 -18.05 -3.65
C PHE A 182 2.50 -17.95 -5.15
N LEU A 183 1.86 -18.98 -5.74
CA LEU A 183 1.49 -19.03 -7.15
C LEU A 183 0.03 -18.61 -7.39
N ILE A 184 -0.72 -18.31 -6.33
CA ILE A 184 -2.14 -17.93 -6.42
C ILE A 184 -2.30 -16.56 -7.11
N LEU A 185 -1.37 -15.64 -6.89
CA LEU A 185 -1.38 -14.34 -7.56
C LEU A 185 -0.70 -14.43 -8.93
N PRO A 186 -1.29 -13.88 -10.01
CA PRO A 186 -0.65 -13.83 -11.31
C PRO A 186 0.70 -13.08 -11.24
N THR A 187 1.74 -13.61 -11.91
CA THR A 187 3.09 -13.01 -11.90
C THR A 187 3.09 -11.54 -12.30
N PHE A 188 2.29 -11.16 -13.31
CA PHE A 188 2.19 -9.76 -13.74
C PHE A 188 1.59 -8.86 -12.65
N HIS A 189 0.62 -9.36 -11.88
CA HIS A 189 0.07 -8.63 -10.74
C HIS A 189 1.13 -8.42 -9.65
N VAL A 190 1.91 -9.45 -9.32
CA VAL A 190 3.05 -9.33 -8.37
C VAL A 190 4.08 -8.30 -8.85
N ILE A 191 4.40 -8.27 -10.15
CA ILE A 191 5.28 -7.25 -10.73
C ILE A 191 4.67 -5.84 -10.54
N CYS A 192 3.37 -5.68 -10.78
CA CYS A 192 2.70 -4.40 -10.60
C CYS A 192 2.71 -3.93 -9.13
N LEU A 193 2.48 -4.85 -8.18
CA LEU A 193 2.57 -4.54 -6.74
C LEU A 193 3.98 -4.09 -6.34
N LEU A 194 5.03 -4.73 -6.88
CA LEU A 194 6.41 -4.30 -6.65
C LEU A 194 6.70 -2.92 -7.27
N LEU A 195 6.26 -2.68 -8.50
CA LEU A 195 6.42 -1.37 -9.15
C LEU A 195 5.70 -0.28 -8.37
N LEU A 196 4.46 -0.54 -7.95
CA LEU A 196 3.67 0.35 -7.10
C LEU A 196 4.41 0.68 -5.80
N HIS A 197 4.94 -0.33 -5.10
CA HIS A 197 5.75 -0.13 -3.89
C HIS A 197 6.93 0.80 -4.15
N PHE A 198 7.77 0.51 -5.15
CA PHE A 198 8.98 1.30 -5.39
C PHE A 198 8.70 2.73 -5.85
N LEU A 199 7.61 2.96 -6.59
CA LEU A 199 7.18 4.31 -6.97
C LEU A 199 6.69 5.08 -5.74
N CYS A 200 5.81 4.49 -4.94
CA CYS A 200 5.35 5.10 -3.69
C CYS A 200 6.51 5.39 -2.71
N ASP A 201 7.46 4.47 -2.56
CA ASP A 201 8.68 4.68 -1.76
C ASP A 201 9.52 5.83 -2.31
N LEU A 202 9.73 5.88 -3.64
CA LEU A 202 10.49 6.95 -4.28
C LEU A 202 9.90 8.33 -3.99
N ILE A 203 8.58 8.48 -4.10
CA ILE A 203 7.88 9.73 -3.78
C ILE A 203 8.09 10.10 -2.32
N TYR A 204 7.86 9.14 -1.41
CA TYR A 204 7.92 9.40 0.01
C TYR A 204 9.34 9.77 0.45
N ARG A 205 10.35 9.03 -0.02
CA ARG A 205 11.78 9.35 0.21
C ARG A 205 12.17 10.71 -0.33
N LYS A 206 11.63 11.14 -1.48
CA LYS A 206 11.95 12.45 -2.09
C LYS A 206 11.29 13.64 -1.42
N THR A 207 10.23 13.42 -0.64
CA THR A 207 9.35 14.50 -0.17
C THR A 207 9.07 14.48 1.32
N ASN A 208 9.31 13.37 2.01
CA ASN A 208 8.88 13.10 3.39
C ASN A 208 7.38 13.41 3.62
N CYS A 209 6.57 13.25 2.57
CA CYS A 209 5.18 13.63 2.53
C CYS A 209 4.38 12.50 1.88
N LEU A 210 3.44 11.93 2.62
CA LEU A 210 2.74 10.69 2.23
C LEU A 210 1.69 10.91 1.13
N TRP A 211 1.21 12.13 0.98
CA TRP A 211 0.09 12.47 0.08
C TRP A 211 0.32 12.06 -1.38
N GLY A 212 1.54 12.17 -1.90
CA GLY A 212 1.86 11.76 -3.26
C GLY A 212 1.76 10.25 -3.47
N SER A 213 2.23 9.46 -2.50
CA SER A 213 2.12 8.00 -2.55
C SER A 213 0.65 7.55 -2.44
N ILE A 214 -0.15 8.21 -1.58
CA ILE A 214 -1.61 8.00 -1.50
C ILE A 214 -2.29 8.34 -2.83
N ILE A 215 -1.99 9.50 -3.41
CA ILE A 215 -2.57 9.93 -4.70
C ILE A 215 -2.20 8.92 -5.79
N LEU A 216 -0.94 8.50 -5.86
CA LEU A 216 -0.49 7.54 -6.85
C LEU A 216 -1.32 6.25 -6.76
N HIS A 217 -1.40 5.68 -5.56
CA HIS A 217 -2.03 4.40 -5.31
C HIS A 217 -3.54 4.45 -5.58
N ILE A 218 -4.25 5.47 -5.09
CA ILE A 218 -5.68 5.68 -5.39
C ILE A 218 -5.92 5.77 -6.91
N LEU A 219 -5.10 6.57 -7.61
CA LEU A 219 -5.25 6.74 -9.06
C LEU A 219 -4.93 5.44 -9.81
N TYR A 220 -3.96 4.66 -9.36
CA TYR A 220 -3.63 3.35 -9.92
C TYR A 220 -4.80 2.37 -9.78
N ASP A 221 -5.39 2.25 -8.60
CA ASP A 221 -6.50 1.34 -8.33
C ASP A 221 -7.75 1.73 -9.12
N ILE A 222 -8.16 3.00 -9.04
CA ILE A 222 -9.30 3.51 -9.82
C ILE A 222 -9.02 3.37 -11.31
N GLY A 223 -7.81 3.73 -11.76
CA GLY A 223 -7.43 3.68 -13.16
C GLY A 223 -7.51 2.26 -13.73
N THR A 224 -6.96 1.28 -13.02
CA THR A 224 -6.98 -0.13 -13.45
C THR A 224 -8.36 -0.77 -13.33
N ALA A 225 -9.24 -0.30 -12.44
CA ALA A 225 -10.61 -0.80 -12.35
C ALA A 225 -11.56 -0.18 -13.37
N VAL A 226 -11.36 1.10 -13.72
CA VAL A 226 -12.17 1.80 -14.74
C VAL A 226 -11.72 1.41 -16.15
N ILE A 227 -10.42 1.19 -16.36
CA ILE A 227 -9.84 0.72 -17.61
C ILE A 227 -9.91 -0.81 -17.62
N ILE A 228 -10.98 -1.35 -18.18
CA ILE A 228 -11.11 -2.79 -18.39
C ILE A 228 -10.45 -3.14 -19.70
N VAL A 229 -9.59 -4.14 -19.64
CA VAL A 229 -8.92 -4.68 -20.81
C VAL A 229 -9.49 -6.07 -21.07
N ALA A 230 -10.31 -6.18 -22.11
CA ALA A 230 -11.12 -7.35 -22.46
C ALA A 230 -10.46 -8.19 -23.55
#